data_AF-A0A7V6VS56-F1
#
_entry.id   AF-A0A7V6VS56-F1
#
_cell.length_a   1.000
_cell.length_b   1.000
_cell.length_c   1.000
_cell.angle_alpha   90.00
_cell.angle_beta   90.00
_cell.angle_gamma   90.00
#
_symmetry.space_group_name_H-M   'P 1'
#
loop_
_entity.id
_entity.type
_entity.pdbx_description
1 polymer ?
#
loop_
_entity_poly.entity_id
_entity_poly.type
_entity_poly.pdbx_seq_one_letter_code
_entity_poly.pdbx_strand_id
1 'polypeptide(L)'
;ILTTILQFLNEYKKLFIYVSLGLLTKLVLNIPLMYLFNSININAGHGATLSTILGFLVTIILILIHLHKKIGVDYTNTLKKLLSIIFACSVMVVVIIILKNVLPLNVESRSTSLLAVAFLSAIGASTYLFITIKKGLLTDIFGNTVINKFEKRRKGIKNEEN
;
A
#
# COMPACT_ATOMS: atom_id res chain seq x y z
N ILE A 1 -0.55 -14.72 1.44
CA ILE A 1 -0.38 -15.02 0.00
C ILE A 1 1.00 -15.59 -0.28
N LEU A 2 2.08 -14.79 -0.20
CA LEU A 2 3.42 -15.28 -0.55
C LEU A 2 3.89 -16.46 0.33
N THR A 3 3.63 -16.39 1.62
CA THR A 3 3.86 -17.48 2.58
C THR A 3 3.04 -18.74 2.22
N THR A 4 1.79 -18.56 1.82
CA THR A 4 0.88 -19.62 1.37
C THR A 4 1.38 -20.30 0.09
N ILE A 5 1.89 -19.54 -0.89
CA ILE A 5 2.49 -20.09 -2.12
C ILE A 5 3.66 -21.01 -1.75
N LEU A 6 4.52 -20.58 -0.83
CA LEU A 6 5.66 -21.38 -0.39
C LEU A 6 5.22 -22.65 0.38
N GLN A 7 4.12 -22.57 1.14
CA GLN A 7 3.50 -23.74 1.78
C GLN A 7 2.97 -24.74 0.74
N PHE A 8 2.27 -24.27 -0.30
CA PHE A 8 1.78 -25.13 -1.39
C PHE A 8 2.91 -25.82 -2.16
N LEU A 9 4.08 -25.18 -2.26
CA LEU A 9 5.27 -25.76 -2.89
C LEU A 9 6.03 -26.76 -1.98
N ASN A 10 5.43 -27.13 -0.85
CA ASN A 10 5.97 -28.05 0.16
C ASN A 10 7.32 -27.57 0.78
N GLU A 11 7.56 -26.26 0.84
CA GLU A 11 8.80 -25.64 1.34
C GLU A 11 8.62 -24.99 2.72
N TYR A 12 7.80 -25.59 3.58
CA TYR A 12 7.45 -25.05 4.89
C TYR A 12 8.68 -24.85 5.81
N LYS A 13 9.72 -25.68 5.68
CA LYS A 13 10.97 -25.52 6.45
C LYS A 13 11.67 -24.19 6.12
N LYS A 14 11.78 -23.84 4.84
CA LYS A 14 12.39 -22.58 4.40
C LYS A 14 11.50 -21.39 4.76
N LEU A 15 10.18 -21.54 4.65
CA LEU A 15 9.25 -20.51 5.10
C LEU A 15 9.48 -20.12 6.57
N PHE A 16 9.63 -21.11 7.45
CA PHE A 16 9.88 -20.86 8.86
C PHE A 16 11.16 -20.04 9.06
N ILE A 17 12.25 -20.41 8.38
CA ILE A 17 13.52 -19.67 8.42
C ILE A 17 13.34 -18.21 7.97
N TYR A 18 12.62 -17.94 6.87
CA TYR A 18 12.44 -16.57 6.37
C TYR A 18 11.57 -15.69 7.28
N VAL A 19 10.55 -16.28 7.91
CA VAL A 19 9.71 -15.57 8.87
C VAL A 19 10.50 -15.30 10.15
N SER A 20 11.24 -16.28 10.66
CA SER A 20 12.12 -16.11 11.82
C SER A 20 13.20 -15.05 11.57
N LEU A 21 13.80 -15.02 10.37
CA LEU A 21 14.76 -13.98 9.99
C LEU A 21 14.13 -12.59 9.99
N GLY A 22 12.94 -12.40 9.41
CA GLY A 22 12.28 -11.09 9.43
C GLY A 22 11.85 -10.65 10.83
N LEU A 23 11.42 -11.59 11.68
CA LEU A 23 11.15 -11.32 13.09
C LEU A 23 12.44 -10.93 13.84
N LEU A 24 13.54 -11.62 13.59
CA LEU A 24 14.84 -11.28 14.17
C LEU A 24 15.30 -9.90 13.70
N THR A 25 15.19 -9.60 12.40
CA THR A 25 15.48 -8.26 11.87
C THR A 25 14.63 -7.21 12.54
N LYS A 26 13.32 -7.44 12.70
CA LYS A 26 12.44 -6.52 13.44
C LYS A 26 12.95 -6.30 14.86
N LEU A 27 13.23 -7.35 15.62
CA LEU A 27 13.68 -7.22 17.02
C LEU A 27 14.99 -6.42 17.11
N VAL A 28 15.96 -6.75 16.25
CA VAL A 28 17.26 -6.06 16.20
C VAL A 28 17.11 -4.60 15.78
N LEU A 29 16.27 -4.30 14.79
CA LEU A 29 16.04 -2.92 14.33
C LEU A 29 15.12 -2.12 15.24
N ASN A 30 14.30 -2.75 16.07
CA ASN A 30 13.29 -2.05 16.87
C ASN A 30 13.95 -1.07 17.85
N ILE A 31 14.90 -1.55 18.64
CA ILE A 31 15.64 -0.75 19.62
C ILE A 31 16.38 0.44 18.97
N PRO A 32 17.23 0.25 17.94
CA PRO A 32 17.96 1.36 17.33
C PRO A 32 17.03 2.35 16.62
N LEU A 33 15.96 1.89 15.95
CA LEU A 33 14.98 2.82 15.37
C LEU A 33 14.24 3.61 16.43
N MET A 34 13.84 2.99 17.55
CA MET A 34 13.20 3.73 18.64
C MET A 34 14.11 4.83 19.19
N TYR A 35 15.39 4.56 19.40
CA TYR A 35 16.36 5.58 19.81
C TYR A 35 16.57 6.66 18.74
N LEU A 36 16.64 6.28 17.47
CA LEU A 36 16.81 7.23 16.37
C LEU A 36 15.60 8.18 16.26
N PHE A 37 14.38 7.67 16.39
CA PHE A 37 13.17 8.50 16.39
C PHE A 37 13.08 9.40 17.63
N ASN A 38 13.46 8.88 18.81
CA ASN A 38 13.55 9.67 20.03
C ASN A 38 14.57 10.82 19.90
N SER A 39 15.70 10.59 19.22
CA SER A 39 16.71 11.62 18.95
C SER A 39 16.23 12.72 17.99
N ILE A 40 15.21 12.45 17.17
CA ILE A 40 14.64 13.41 16.20
C ILE A 40 13.44 14.17 16.83
N ASN A 41 13.19 14.04 18.13
CA ASN A 41 12.00 14.57 18.82
C ASN A 41 10.66 14.04 18.26
N ILE A 42 10.68 12.88 17.61
CA ILE A 42 9.48 12.20 17.11
C ILE A 42 9.13 11.08 18.08
N ASN A 43 7.83 10.85 18.33
CA ASN A 43 7.38 9.79 19.24
C ASN A 43 8.03 8.44 18.87
N ALA A 44 8.68 7.80 19.85
CA ALA A 44 9.40 6.54 19.69
C ALA A 44 8.52 5.41 19.10
N GLY A 45 7.19 5.51 19.22
CA GLY A 45 6.23 4.60 18.57
C GLY A 45 6.40 4.51 17.05
N HIS A 46 6.79 5.60 16.38
CA HIS A 46 7.03 5.59 14.93
C HIS A 46 8.24 4.74 14.53
N GLY A 47 9.27 4.67 15.39
CA GLY A 47 10.43 3.80 15.19
C GLY A 47 10.05 2.32 15.23
N ALA A 48 9.17 1.93 16.14
CA ALA A 48 8.68 0.56 16.23
C ALA A 48 7.81 0.15 15.03
N THR A 49 6.99 1.08 14.52
CA THR A 49 6.23 0.87 13.28
C THR A 49 7.16 0.68 12.09
N LEU A 50 8.18 1.53 11.95
CA LEU A 50 9.13 1.43 10.84
C LEU A 50 9.93 0.13 10.89
N SER A 51 10.34 -0.32 12.08
CA SER A 51 11.02 -1.62 12.23
C SER A 51 10.13 -2.78 11.78
N THR A 52 8.82 -2.72 12.08
CA THR A 52 7.87 -3.76 11.64
C THR A 52 7.73 -3.77 10.11
N ILE A 53 7.65 -2.60 9.48
CA ILE A 53 7.61 -2.48 8.02
C ILE A 53 8.87 -3.09 7.40
N LEU A 54 10.04 -2.77 7.94
CA LEU A 54 11.32 -3.29 7.45
C LEU A 54 11.46 -4.79 7.65
N GLY A 55 11.05 -5.33 8.82
CA GLY A 55 11.05 -6.77 9.06
C GLY A 55 10.18 -7.53 8.05
N PHE A 56 8.98 -7.02 7.76
CA PHE A 56 8.13 -7.61 6.73
C PHE A 56 8.71 -7.47 5.33
N LEU A 57 9.32 -6.34 5.00
CA LEU A 57 9.98 -6.11 3.71
C LEU A 57 11.11 -7.12 3.48
N VAL A 58 11.92 -7.38 4.50
CA VAL A 58 12.97 -8.41 4.46
C VAL A 58 12.37 -9.80 4.24
N THR A 59 11.33 -10.20 4.99
CA THR A 59 10.68 -11.50 4.77
C THR A 59 10.12 -11.64 3.36
N ILE A 60 9.47 -10.60 2.83
CA ILE A 60 8.90 -10.60 1.48
C ILE A 60 10.01 -10.79 0.44
N ILE A 61 11.10 -10.03 0.53
CA ILE A 61 12.23 -10.11 -0.40
C ILE A 61 12.85 -11.51 -0.38
N LEU A 62 13.10 -12.08 0.79
CA LEU A 62 13.69 -13.42 0.92
C LEU A 62 12.84 -14.48 0.24
N ILE A 63 11.52 -14.46 0.46
CA ILE A 63 10.62 -15.43 -0.18
C ILE A 63 10.55 -15.18 -1.69
N LEU A 64 10.54 -13.93 -2.15
CA LEU A 64 10.47 -13.59 -3.57
C LEU A 64 11.71 -14.07 -4.32
N ILE A 65 12.91 -13.87 -3.75
CA ILE A 65 14.17 -14.38 -4.30
C ILE A 65 14.14 -15.91 -4.37
N HIS A 66 13.67 -16.57 -3.31
CA HIS A 66 13.56 -18.03 -3.30
C HIS A 66 12.61 -18.53 -4.40
N LEU A 67 11.47 -17.87 -4.55
CA LEU A 67 10.44 -18.21 -5.54
C LEU A 67 10.92 -17.96 -6.97
N HIS A 68 11.66 -16.87 -7.20
CA HIS A 68 12.32 -16.59 -8.47
C HIS A 68 13.30 -17.71 -8.84
N LYS A 69 14.19 -18.10 -7.92
CA LYS A 69 15.18 -19.16 -8.17
C LYS A 69 14.54 -20.54 -8.43
N LYS A 70 13.41 -20.84 -7.77
CA LYS A 70 12.78 -22.16 -7.86
C LYS A 70 11.85 -22.31 -9.07
N ILE A 71 11.11 -21.26 -9.43
CA ILE A 71 10.04 -21.34 -10.45
C ILE A 71 10.33 -20.44 -11.66
N GLY A 72 11.34 -19.56 -11.59
CA GLY A 72 11.67 -18.65 -12.69
C GLY A 72 10.63 -17.55 -12.90
N VAL A 73 9.87 -17.19 -11.86
CA VAL A 73 8.80 -16.19 -11.98
C VAL A 73 9.38 -14.81 -12.26
N ASP A 74 8.97 -14.20 -13.37
CA ASP A 74 9.34 -12.83 -13.70
C ASP A 74 8.48 -11.79 -12.97
N TYR A 75 9.12 -11.02 -12.08
CA TYR A 75 8.46 -9.97 -11.29
C TYR A 75 8.61 -8.57 -11.87
N THR A 76 9.24 -8.42 -13.04
CA THR A 76 9.53 -7.12 -13.66
C THR A 76 8.27 -6.29 -13.90
N ASN A 77 7.20 -6.92 -14.38
CA ASN A 77 5.90 -6.27 -14.59
C ASN A 77 5.25 -5.86 -13.25
N THR A 78 5.35 -6.69 -12.23
CA THR A 78 4.83 -6.39 -10.89
C THR A 78 5.56 -5.21 -10.26
N LEU A 79 6.89 -5.14 -10.41
CA LEU A 79 7.69 -4.01 -9.92
C LEU A 79 7.36 -2.70 -10.66
N LYS A 80 7.16 -2.73 -11.98
CA LYS A 80 6.71 -1.56 -12.76
C LYS A 80 5.35 -1.05 -12.27
N LYS A 81 4.42 -1.97 -12.00
CA LYS A 81 3.10 -1.63 -11.43
C LYS A 81 3.24 -1.04 -10.02
N LEU A 82 4.07 -1.64 -9.16
CA LEU A 82 4.35 -1.13 -7.82
C LEU A 82 4.88 0.31 -7.86
N LEU A 83 5.85 0.61 -8.72
CA LEU A 83 6.38 1.96 -8.89
C LEU A 83 5.32 2.95 -9.35
N SER A 84 4.44 2.53 -10.26
CA SER A 84 3.34 3.35 -10.74
C SER A 84 2.32 3.67 -9.63
N ILE A 85 2.05 2.71 -8.74
CA ILE A 85 1.21 2.90 -7.55
C ILE A 85 1.88 3.85 -6.56
N ILE A 86 3.17 3.65 -6.27
CA ILE A 86 3.94 4.55 -5.39
C ILE A 86 3.90 5.98 -5.92
N PHE A 87 4.05 6.17 -7.22
CA PHE A 87 3.92 7.47 -7.86
C PHE A 87 2.51 8.06 -7.66
N ALA A 88 1.45 7.28 -7.89
CA ALA A 88 0.08 7.75 -7.68
C ALA A 88 -0.18 8.15 -6.21
N CYS A 89 0.32 7.36 -5.25
CA CYS A 89 0.27 7.68 -3.83
C CYS A 89 1.04 8.97 -3.50
N SER A 90 2.22 9.18 -4.09
CA SER A 90 2.99 10.41 -3.90
C SER A 90 2.21 11.65 -4.37
N VAL A 91 1.59 11.58 -5.56
CA VAL A 91 0.75 12.69 -6.06
C VAL A 91 -0.44 12.95 -5.15
N MET A 92 -1.13 11.89 -4.68
CA MET A 92 -2.24 12.03 -3.71
C MET A 92 -1.80 12.75 -2.44
N VAL A 93 -0.65 12.38 -1.86
CA VAL A 93 -0.11 13.02 -0.65
C VAL A 93 0.19 14.50 -0.89
N VAL A 94 0.80 14.84 -2.04
CA VAL A 94 1.07 16.24 -2.42
C VAL A 94 -0.21 17.06 -2.50
N VAL A 95 -1.26 16.54 -3.14
CA VAL A 95 -2.55 17.23 -3.25
C VAL A 95 -3.18 17.48 -1.87
N ILE A 96 -3.11 16.48 -0.97
CA ILE A 96 -3.61 16.59 0.40
C ILE A 96 -2.84 17.66 1.19
N ILE A 97 -1.50 17.72 1.06
CA ILE A 97 -0.68 18.73 1.73
C ILE A 97 -1.04 20.13 1.25
N ILE A 98 -1.19 20.32 -0.07
CA ILE A 98 -1.60 21.61 -0.64
C ILE A 98 -2.97 22.02 -0.09
N LEU A 99 -3.94 21.10 -0.08
CA LEU A 99 -5.28 21.38 0.40
C LEU A 99 -5.30 21.73 1.90
N LYS A 100 -4.49 21.04 2.70
CA LYS A 100 -4.33 21.34 4.13
C LYS A 100 -3.74 22.73 4.37
N ASN A 101 -2.87 23.22 3.48
CA ASN A 101 -2.29 24.56 3.60
C ASN A 101 -3.30 25.68 3.26
N VAL A 102 -4.28 25.39 2.41
CA VAL A 102 -5.31 26.34 1.98
C VAL A 102 -6.50 26.40 2.95
N LEU A 103 -6.89 25.26 3.54
CA LEU A 103 -7.85 25.21 4.65
C LEU A 103 -7.12 24.86 5.96
N PRO A 104 -6.67 25.84 6.76
CA PRO A 104 -6.29 25.61 8.14
C PRO A 104 -7.57 25.28 8.92
N LEU A 105 -7.95 24.01 8.95
CA LEU A 105 -9.05 23.52 9.77
C LEU A 105 -8.62 23.64 11.23
N ASN A 106 -8.99 24.74 11.89
CA ASN A 106 -8.73 24.95 13.31
C ASN A 106 -9.43 23.84 14.10
N VAL A 107 -8.62 23.04 14.79
CA VAL A 107 -9.06 21.81 15.46
C VAL A 107 -9.43 22.15 16.89
N GLU A 108 -10.57 22.81 17.08
CA GLU A 108 -11.06 23.23 18.40
C GLU A 108 -11.79 22.08 19.14
N SER A 109 -12.26 21.04 18.43
CA SER A 109 -13.04 19.94 19.03
C SER A 109 -12.84 18.58 18.35
N ARG A 110 -13.04 17.49 19.10
CA ARG A 110 -12.89 16.09 18.62
C ARG A 110 -13.83 15.72 17.47
N SER A 111 -14.99 16.37 17.38
CA SER A 111 -15.97 16.17 16.31
C SER A 111 -15.60 16.91 15.03
N THR A 112 -15.03 18.11 15.13
CA THR A 112 -14.56 18.89 13.97
C THR A 112 -13.34 18.24 13.33
N SER A 113 -12.47 17.59 14.11
CA SER A 113 -11.34 16.82 13.57
C SER A 113 -11.80 15.60 12.78
N LEU A 114 -12.83 14.89 13.24
CA LEU A 114 -13.39 13.74 12.53
C LEU A 114 -13.98 14.17 11.18
N LEU A 115 -14.72 15.28 11.17
CA LEU A 115 -15.33 15.83 9.96
C LEU A 115 -14.27 16.32 8.96
N ALA A 116 -13.24 17.02 9.45
CA ALA A 116 -12.09 17.45 8.67
C ALA A 116 -11.39 16.29 7.96
N VAL A 117 -11.12 15.20 8.69
CA VAL A 117 -10.50 13.99 8.14
C VAL A 117 -11.40 13.30 7.13
N ALA A 118 -12.73 13.26 7.37
CA ALA A 118 -13.68 12.70 6.42
C ALA A 118 -13.65 13.46 5.08
N PHE A 119 -13.70 14.80 5.10
CA PHE A 119 -13.61 15.60 3.87
C PHE A 119 -12.28 15.43 3.15
N LEU A 120 -11.17 15.48 3.90
CA LEU A 120 -9.83 15.33 3.31
C LEU A 120 -9.63 13.94 2.70
N SER A 121 -10.11 12.89 3.38
CA SER A 121 -10.04 11.52 2.88
C SER A 121 -10.90 11.31 1.63
N ALA A 122 -12.08 11.94 1.54
CA ALA A 122 -12.93 11.90 0.35
C ALA A 122 -12.24 12.52 -0.88
N ILE A 123 -11.58 13.66 -0.70
CA ILE A 123 -10.83 14.32 -1.77
C ILE A 123 -9.58 13.51 -2.15
N GLY A 124 -8.85 12.99 -1.16
CA GLY A 124 -7.72 12.09 -1.37
C GLY A 124 -8.11 10.82 -2.15
N ALA A 125 -9.21 10.19 -1.77
CA ALA A 125 -9.74 9.01 -2.46
C ALA A 125 -10.15 9.32 -3.91
N SER A 126 -10.85 10.45 -4.12
CA SER A 126 -11.26 10.90 -5.45
C SER A 126 -10.06 11.17 -6.36
N THR A 127 -9.04 11.87 -5.86
CA THR A 127 -7.81 12.17 -6.62
C THR A 127 -7.00 10.92 -6.95
N TYR A 128 -6.85 9.99 -6.00
CA TYR A 128 -6.22 8.70 -6.24
C TYR A 128 -6.97 7.87 -7.29
N LEU A 129 -8.29 7.76 -7.18
CA LEU A 129 -9.12 7.04 -8.15
C LEU A 129 -9.01 7.66 -9.54
N PHE A 130 -9.07 8.98 -9.65
CA PHE A 130 -8.95 9.69 -10.93
C PHE A 130 -7.60 9.40 -11.62
N ILE A 131 -6.50 9.50 -10.87
CA ILE A 131 -5.15 9.22 -11.40
C ILE A 131 -5.02 7.74 -11.80
N THR A 132 -5.52 6.83 -10.98
CA THR A 132 -5.43 5.38 -11.20
C THR A 132 -6.23 4.93 -12.42
N ILE A 133 -7.40 5.53 -12.65
CA ILE A 133 -8.22 5.31 -13.86
C ILE A 133 -7.50 5.90 -15.09
N LYS A 134 -7.03 7.15 -15.02
CA LYS A 134 -6.36 7.82 -16.15
C LYS A 134 -5.08 7.10 -16.59
N LYS A 135 -4.33 6.52 -15.66
CA LYS A 135 -3.11 5.74 -15.95
C LYS A 135 -3.38 4.31 -16.40
N GLY A 136 -4.63 3.86 -16.46
CA GLY A 136 -4.97 2.47 -16.79
C GLY A 136 -4.48 1.45 -15.73
N LEU A 137 -4.06 1.92 -14.55
CA LEU A 137 -3.62 1.03 -13.48
C LEU A 137 -4.79 0.21 -12.93
N LEU A 138 -5.99 0.79 -12.95
CA LEU A 138 -7.20 0.10 -12.50
C LEU A 138 -7.58 -1.04 -13.45
N THR A 139 -7.48 -0.82 -14.77
CA THR A 139 -7.66 -1.86 -15.81
C THR A 139 -6.57 -2.92 -15.74
N ASP A 140 -5.33 -2.54 -15.43
CA ASP A 140 -4.19 -3.46 -15.37
C ASP A 140 -4.15 -4.32 -14.09
N ILE A 141 -4.73 -3.85 -12.99
CA ILE A 141 -4.75 -4.56 -11.70
C ILE A 141 -6.02 -5.40 -11.56
N PHE A 142 -7.19 -4.84 -11.89
CA PHE A 142 -8.48 -5.54 -11.77
C PHE A 142 -8.85 -6.32 -13.05
N GLY A 143 -8.17 -6.05 -14.17
CA GLY A 143 -8.50 -6.62 -15.46
C GLY A 143 -9.70 -5.92 -16.12
N ASN A 144 -9.72 -5.91 -17.46
CA ASN A 144 -10.82 -5.36 -18.25
C ASN A 144 -12.18 -6.02 -17.95
N THR A 145 -12.20 -7.22 -17.38
CA THR A 145 -13.43 -7.98 -17.11
C THR A 145 -14.32 -7.30 -16.06
N VAL A 146 -13.72 -6.65 -15.05
CA VAL A 146 -14.49 -5.97 -13.99
C VAL A 146 -15.03 -4.63 -14.51
N ILE A 147 -14.19 -3.87 -15.22
CA ILE A 147 -14.54 -2.55 -15.75
C ILE A 147 -15.58 -2.66 -16.88
N ASN A 148 -15.46 -3.64 -17.77
CA ASN A 148 -16.48 -3.91 -18.79
C ASN A 148 -17.82 -4.32 -18.18
N LYS A 149 -17.84 -4.97 -17.00
CA LYS A 149 -19.07 -5.31 -16.29
C LYS A 149 -19.76 -4.08 -15.70
N PHE A 150 -18.98 -3.12 -15.20
CA PHE A 150 -19.49 -1.82 -14.75
C PHE A 150 -19.97 -0.95 -15.92
N GLU A 151 -19.23 -0.89 -17.02
CA GLU A 151 -19.66 -0.17 -18.23
C GLU A 151 -20.91 -0.78 -18.86
N LYS A 152 -21.00 -2.11 -18.91
CA LYS A 152 -22.18 -2.81 -19.45
C LYS A 152 -23.41 -2.63 -18.56
N ARG A 153 -23.26 -2.54 -17.24
CA ARG A 153 -24.34 -2.14 -16.32
C ARG A 153 -24.75 -0.67 -16.52
N ARG A 154 -23.79 0.24 -16.72
CA ARG A 154 -24.08 1.66 -16.96
C ARG A 154 -24.72 1.92 -18.33
N LYS A 155 -24.42 1.10 -19.34
CA LYS A 155 -25.07 1.13 -20.66
C LYS A 155 -26.41 0.38 -20.70
N GLY A 156 -26.59 -0.65 -19.86
CA GLY A 156 -27.86 -1.38 -19.74
C GLY A 156 -29.01 -0.55 -19.17
N ILE A 157 -28.71 0.38 -18.24
CA ILE A 157 -29.71 1.30 -17.67
C ILE A 157 -30.18 2.34 -18.70
N LYS A 158 -29.37 2.64 -19.72
CA LYS A 158 -29.70 3.65 -20.74
C LYS A 158 -30.62 3.14 -21.87
N ASN A 159 -30.90 1.83 -21.92
CA ASN A 159 -31.74 1.21 -22.94
C ASN A 159 -33.17 0.91 -22.47
N GLU A 160 -33.53 1.23 -21.22
CA GLU A 160 -34.90 1.07 -20.69
C GLU A 160 -35.67 2.40 -20.61
N GLU A 161 -35.09 3.52 -21.07
CA GLU A 161 -35.72 4.86 -21.07
C GLU A 161 -36.12 5.40 -22.47
N ASN A 162 -36.17 4.57 -23.51
CA ASN A 162 -36.69 4.96 -24.84
C ASN A 162 -37.88 4.10 -25.26
#